data_AF-A0AAU9AJA7-F1
#
_entry.id   AF-A0AAU9AJA7-F1
#
_cell.length_a   1.000
_cell.length_b   1.000
_cell.length_c   1.000
_cell.angle_alpha   90.00
_cell.angle_beta   90.00
_cell.angle_gamma   90.00
#
_symmetry.space_group_name_H-M   'P 1'
#
loop_
_entity.id
_entity.type
_entity.pdbx_description
1 polymer ?
#
loop_
_entity_poly.entity_id
_entity_poly.type
_entity_poly.pdbx_seq_one_letter_code
_entity_poly.pdbx_strand_id
1 'polypeptide(L)'
;MTVERLGPAATLISALRTQMTRKRDEVARGAGARDSASARAAASRDVAALRRELGEIAAQADPDDEASMERARPRVVRAMLLWEFGPGLRDYGEWQPMLDSIVQTLESDEGQRRALAELILELRRG
;
A
#
# COMPACT_ATOMS: atom_id res chain seq x y z
N MET A 1 -13.03 -19.80 -12.30
CA MET A 1 -13.67 -18.77 -11.45
C MET A 1 -12.65 -18.41 -10.37
N THR A 2 -11.84 -17.37 -10.54
CA THR A 2 -10.63 -17.19 -9.70
C THR A 2 -10.16 -15.75 -9.49
N VAL A 3 -11.06 -14.76 -9.62
CA VAL A 3 -10.70 -13.34 -9.42
C VAL A 3 -11.34 -12.73 -8.16
N GLU A 4 -12.14 -13.48 -7.39
CA GLU A 4 -12.91 -12.92 -6.27
C GLU A 4 -12.20 -12.86 -4.90
N ARG A 5 -10.99 -13.43 -4.73
CA ARG A 5 -10.28 -13.45 -3.42
C ARG A 5 -9.29 -12.30 -3.20
N LEU A 6 -9.53 -11.15 -3.81
CA LEU A 6 -8.71 -9.95 -3.62
C LEU A 6 -9.56 -8.69 -3.52
N GLY A 7 -10.86 -8.76 -3.18
CA GLY A 7 -11.75 -7.58 -3.15
C GLY A 7 -11.20 -6.40 -2.32
N PRO A 8 -10.83 -6.62 -1.04
CA PRO A 8 -10.28 -5.56 -0.20
C PRO A 8 -8.87 -5.12 -0.65
N ALA A 9 -8.00 -6.06 -0.98
CA ALA A 9 -6.64 -5.79 -1.45
C ALA A 9 -6.62 -5.03 -2.79
N ALA A 10 -7.50 -5.37 -3.73
CA ALA A 10 -7.63 -4.74 -5.03
C ALA A 10 -8.20 -3.32 -4.91
N THR A 11 -9.13 -3.11 -3.97
CA THR A 11 -9.65 -1.77 -3.63
C THR A 11 -8.53 -0.90 -3.08
N LEU A 12 -7.72 -1.43 -2.16
CA LEU A 12 -6.54 -0.74 -1.61
C LEU A 12 -5.49 -0.45 -2.69
N ILE A 13 -5.14 -1.43 -3.53
CA ILE A 13 -4.19 -1.23 -4.63
C ILE A 13 -4.70 -0.16 -5.61
N SER A 14 -6.00 -0.12 -5.88
CA SER A 14 -6.61 0.90 -6.75
C SER A 14 -6.59 2.30 -6.11
N ALA A 15 -6.87 2.39 -4.81
CA ALA A 15 -6.74 3.62 -4.05
C ALA A 15 -5.28 4.11 -4.05
N LEU A 16 -4.32 3.22 -3.79
CA LEU A 16 -2.88 3.53 -3.83
C LEU A 16 -2.42 4.00 -5.20
N ARG A 17 -2.84 3.35 -6.29
CA ARG A 17 -2.56 3.81 -7.67
C ARG A 17 -3.14 5.19 -7.94
N THR A 18 -4.36 5.45 -7.47
CA THR A 18 -5.01 6.76 -7.63
C THR A 18 -4.27 7.85 -6.88
N GLN A 19 -3.89 7.60 -5.62
CA GLN A 19 -3.12 8.55 -4.80
C GLN A 19 -1.73 8.81 -5.38
N MET A 20 -1.04 7.76 -5.85
CA MET A 20 0.28 7.89 -6.49
C MET A 20 0.22 8.64 -7.82
N THR A 21 -0.86 8.49 -8.58
CA THR A 21 -1.07 9.25 -9.81
C THR A 21 -1.32 10.73 -9.50
N ARG A 22 -2.16 11.04 -8.51
CA ARG A 22 -2.39 12.43 -8.05
C ARG A 22 -1.10 13.08 -7.58
N LYS A 23 -0.32 12.39 -6.75
CA LYS A 23 0.93 12.92 -6.21
C LYS A 23 2.00 13.10 -7.28
N ARG A 24 2.07 12.22 -8.28
CA ARG A 24 2.91 12.43 -9.47
C ARG A 24 2.48 13.66 -10.26
N ASP A 25 1.19 13.93 -10.39
CA ASP A 25 0.67 15.14 -11.05
C ASP A 25 1.03 16.41 -10.24
N GLU A 26 0.95 16.35 -8.91
CA GLU A 26 1.34 17.45 -8.01
C GLU A 26 2.86 17.72 -8.05
N VAL A 27 3.68 16.67 -8.03
CA VAL A 27 5.15 16.78 -8.16
C VAL A 27 5.55 17.24 -9.57
N ALA A 28 4.86 16.80 -10.62
CA ALA A 28 5.11 17.22 -12.00
C ALA A 28 4.73 18.70 -12.25
N ARG A 29 3.79 19.26 -11.48
CA ARG A 29 3.47 20.70 -11.53
C ARG A 29 4.45 21.58 -10.73
N GLY A 30 5.25 21.00 -9.84
CA GLY A 30 6.24 21.73 -9.02
C GLY A 30 7.70 21.54 -9.45
N ALA A 31 8.06 20.42 -10.08
CA ALA A 31 9.43 20.14 -10.50
C ALA A 31 9.45 19.60 -11.93
N GLY A 32 10.20 20.29 -12.78
CA GLY A 32 10.45 19.90 -14.16
C GLY A 32 10.83 18.42 -14.27
N ALA A 33 10.17 17.76 -15.21
CA ALA A 33 10.35 16.37 -15.58
C ALA A 33 11.82 15.93 -15.58
N ARG A 34 12.15 14.93 -14.76
CA ARG A 34 13.22 13.98 -15.05
C ARG A 34 12.78 12.58 -14.66
N ASP A 35 12.62 11.79 -15.72
CA ASP A 35 12.88 10.36 -15.85
C ASP A 35 12.69 9.47 -14.63
N SER A 36 11.76 8.53 -14.77
CA SER A 36 12.07 7.09 -14.63
C SER A 36 10.93 6.27 -15.21
N ALA A 37 10.84 6.29 -16.53
CA ALA A 37 10.24 5.20 -17.28
C ALA A 37 11.16 3.96 -17.17
N SER A 38 11.14 3.30 -16.00
CA SER A 38 11.73 1.96 -15.84
C SER A 38 10.84 1.05 -15.00
N ALA A 39 9.52 1.18 -15.17
CA ALA A 39 8.52 0.29 -14.59
C ALA A 39 8.26 -0.96 -15.47
N ARG A 40 9.25 -1.39 -16.28
CA ARG A 40 9.14 -2.53 -17.21
C ARG A 40 9.97 -3.76 -16.83
N ALA A 41 10.31 -3.93 -15.55
CA ALA A 41 10.76 -5.20 -14.99
C ALA A 41 9.83 -5.53 -13.82
N ALA A 42 8.66 -6.17 -13.96
CA ALA A 42 8.32 -7.40 -14.68
C ALA A 42 9.20 -8.61 -14.31
N ALA A 43 9.96 -8.55 -13.21
CA ALA A 43 10.41 -9.75 -12.52
C ALA A 43 9.31 -10.13 -11.54
N SER A 44 8.48 -11.10 -11.93
CA SER A 44 7.64 -11.92 -11.04
C SER A 44 7.29 -11.23 -9.71
N ARG A 45 6.32 -10.31 -9.73
CA ARG A 45 5.74 -9.75 -8.49
C ARG A 45 5.12 -10.91 -7.73
N ASP A 46 5.90 -11.54 -6.87
CA ASP A 46 5.50 -12.74 -6.15
C ASP A 46 4.40 -12.33 -5.16
N VAL A 47 3.16 -12.53 -5.59
CA VAL A 47 1.97 -12.28 -4.77
C VAL A 47 2.02 -13.12 -3.50
N ALA A 48 2.68 -14.30 -3.52
CA ALA A 48 2.85 -15.11 -2.33
C ALA A 48 3.86 -14.47 -1.36
N ALA A 49 4.93 -13.84 -1.86
CA ALA A 49 5.85 -13.06 -1.01
C ALA A 49 5.15 -11.86 -0.36
N LEU A 50 4.36 -11.09 -1.13
CA LEU A 50 3.57 -10.00 -0.55
C LEU A 50 2.56 -10.53 0.48
N ARG A 51 1.85 -11.63 0.19
CA ARG A 51 0.91 -12.23 1.15
C ARG A 51 1.60 -12.67 2.45
N ARG A 52 2.81 -13.24 2.37
CA ARG A 52 3.60 -13.58 3.56
C ARG A 52 3.97 -12.34 4.37
N GLU A 53 4.51 -11.30 3.73
CA GLU A 53 4.88 -10.06 4.40
C GLU A 53 3.66 -9.38 5.05
N LEU A 54 2.54 -9.32 4.34
CA LEU A 54 1.28 -8.80 4.87
C LEU A 54 0.72 -9.68 6.00
N GLY A 55 0.87 -11.00 5.91
CA GLY A 55 0.49 -11.95 6.97
C GLY A 55 1.32 -11.77 8.24
N GLU A 56 2.63 -11.53 8.12
CA GLU A 56 3.51 -11.23 9.26
C GLU A 56 3.14 -9.92 9.95
N ILE A 57 2.78 -8.89 9.17
CA ILE A 57 2.27 -7.61 9.71
C ILE A 57 0.91 -7.83 10.39
N ALA A 58 0.01 -8.59 9.77
CA ALA A 58 -1.30 -8.89 10.30
C ALA A 58 -1.25 -9.77 11.56
N ALA A 59 -0.29 -10.68 11.68
CA ALA A 59 -0.08 -11.50 12.86
C ALA A 59 0.34 -10.68 14.09
N GLN A 60 1.00 -9.55 13.87
CA GLN A 60 1.39 -8.60 14.91
C GLN A 60 0.32 -7.52 15.17
N ALA A 61 -0.74 -7.49 14.36
CA ALA A 61 -1.81 -6.51 14.46
C ALA A 61 -3.01 -7.13 15.19
N ASP A 62 -3.43 -6.49 16.28
CA ASP A 62 -4.70 -6.77 16.92
C ASP A 62 -5.80 -5.85 16.34
N PRO A 63 -6.79 -6.38 15.60
CA PRO A 63 -7.88 -5.61 15.02
C PRO A 63 -8.85 -5.03 16.04
N ASP A 64 -8.84 -5.54 17.28
CA ASP A 64 -9.65 -5.03 18.38
C ASP A 64 -8.90 -3.93 19.18
N ASP A 65 -7.61 -3.69 18.90
CA ASP A 65 -6.81 -2.59 19.45
C ASP A 65 -6.49 -1.53 18.39
N GLU A 66 -7.13 -0.37 18.51
CA GLU A 66 -6.92 0.77 17.60
C GLU A 66 -5.45 1.22 17.56
N ALA A 67 -4.73 1.18 18.70
CA ALA A 67 -3.32 1.57 18.74
C ALA A 67 -2.42 0.54 18.03
N SER A 68 -2.83 -0.72 18.02
CA SER A 68 -2.17 -1.75 17.22
C SER A 68 -2.46 -1.56 15.73
N MET A 69 -3.69 -1.21 15.38
CA MET A 69 -4.10 -0.95 14.01
C MET A 69 -3.36 0.26 13.43
N GLU A 70 -3.31 1.38 14.15
CA GLU A 70 -2.55 2.59 13.79
C GLU A 70 -1.08 2.27 13.45
N ARG A 71 -0.45 1.35 14.20
CA ARG A 71 0.91 0.88 13.94
C ARG A 71 1.03 -0.09 12.77
N ALA A 72 -0.04 -0.79 12.41
CA ALA A 72 -0.08 -1.76 11.32
C ALA A 72 -0.34 -1.10 9.95
N ARG A 73 -1.21 -0.07 9.89
CA ARG A 73 -1.60 0.61 8.64
C ARG A 73 -0.39 1.09 7.81
N PRO A 74 0.56 1.88 8.35
CA PRO A 74 1.69 2.36 7.57
C PRO A 74 2.60 1.23 7.08
N ARG A 75 2.67 0.10 7.82
CA ARG A 75 3.46 -1.08 7.42
C ARG A 75 2.81 -1.81 6.24
N VAL A 76 1.49 -2.02 6.29
CA VAL A 76 0.72 -2.62 5.19
C VAL A 76 0.85 -1.78 3.92
N VAL A 77 0.61 -0.47 4.03
CA VAL A 77 0.70 0.47 2.89
C VAL A 77 2.12 0.48 2.31
N ARG A 78 3.14 0.50 3.17
CA ARG A 78 4.54 0.41 2.74
C ARG A 78 4.83 -0.88 1.97
N ALA A 79 4.45 -2.04 2.50
CA ALA A 79 4.68 -3.33 1.83
C ALA A 79 4.02 -3.36 0.45
N MET A 80 2.77 -2.89 0.35
CA MET A 80 2.05 -2.79 -0.93
C MET A 80 2.73 -1.84 -1.92
N LEU A 81 3.19 -0.66 -1.47
CA LEU A 81 3.86 0.31 -2.33
C LEU A 81 5.21 -0.23 -2.83
N LEU A 82 5.99 -0.86 -1.96
CA LEU A 82 7.28 -1.46 -2.33
C LEU A 82 7.11 -2.66 -3.26
N TRP A 83 6.02 -3.42 -3.11
CA TRP A 83 5.69 -4.50 -4.03
C TRP A 83 5.22 -3.97 -5.40
N GLU A 84 4.40 -2.91 -5.42
CA GLU A 84 3.81 -2.38 -6.65
C GLU A 84 4.83 -1.56 -7.47
N PHE A 85 5.70 -0.81 -6.81
CA PHE A 85 6.62 0.15 -7.45
C PHE A 85 8.10 -0.20 -7.28
N GLY A 86 8.39 -1.23 -6.49
CA GLY A 86 9.75 -1.73 -6.27
C GLY A 86 10.47 -1.09 -5.09
N PRO A 87 11.61 -1.66 -4.66
CA PRO A 87 12.37 -1.19 -3.52
C PRO A 87 13.01 0.19 -3.73
N GLY A 88 13.29 0.57 -4.98
CA GLY A 88 13.86 1.88 -5.34
C GLY A 88 12.97 3.06 -5.01
N LEU A 89 11.70 2.83 -4.65
CA LEU A 89 10.82 3.88 -4.15
C LEU A 89 11.31 4.48 -2.82
N ARG A 90 12.11 3.74 -2.04
CA ARG A 90 12.70 4.25 -0.78
C ARG A 90 13.85 5.22 -1.01
N ASP A 91 14.47 5.18 -2.18
CA ASP A 91 15.62 6.03 -2.50
C ASP A 91 15.17 7.47 -2.83
N TYR A 92 13.86 7.70 -2.98
CA TYR A 92 13.27 9.03 -3.06
C TYR A 92 13.31 9.70 -1.69
N GLY A 93 13.98 10.86 -1.58
CA GLY A 93 14.08 11.63 -0.34
C GLY A 93 12.72 12.04 0.27
N GLU A 94 11.65 12.00 -0.52
CA GLU A 94 10.28 12.30 -0.10
C GLU A 94 9.44 11.03 0.17
N TRP A 95 10.07 9.86 0.30
CA TRP A 95 9.38 8.59 0.59
C TRP A 95 8.54 8.66 1.87
N GLN A 96 9.14 9.13 2.98
CA GLN A 96 8.45 9.15 4.28
C GLN A 96 7.25 10.11 4.27
N PRO A 97 7.39 11.38 3.86
CA PRO A 97 6.25 12.30 3.75
C PRO A 97 5.16 11.80 2.79
N MET A 98 5.55 11.11 1.71
CA MET A 98 4.59 10.48 0.80
C MET A 98 3.79 9.37 1.46
N LEU A 99 4.49 8.46 2.14
CA LEU A 99 3.86 7.35 2.84
C LEU A 99 2.88 7.88 3.90
N ASP A 100 3.31 8.85 4.70
CA ASP A 100 2.50 9.44 5.77
C ASP A 100 1.23 10.13 5.21
N SER A 101 1.37 10.86 4.10
CA SER A 101 0.23 11.49 3.42
C SER A 101 -0.76 10.46 2.86
N ILE A 102 -0.26 9.37 2.27
CA ILE A 102 -1.12 8.28 1.78
C ILE A 102 -1.85 7.62 2.94
N VAL A 103 -1.15 7.32 4.04
CA VAL A 103 -1.74 6.71 5.24
C VAL A 103 -2.81 7.62 5.82
N GLN A 104 -2.53 8.91 6.03
CA GLN A 104 -3.52 9.88 6.52
C GLN A 104 -4.75 9.96 5.61
N THR A 105 -4.56 9.88 4.29
CA THR A 105 -5.68 9.90 3.35
C THR A 105 -6.53 8.65 3.48
N LEU A 106 -5.89 7.48 3.61
CA LEU A 106 -6.58 6.21 3.83
C LEU A 106 -7.29 6.15 5.19
N GLU A 107 -6.74 6.82 6.21
CA GLU A 107 -7.36 6.93 7.54
C GLU A 107 -8.53 7.92 7.57
N SER A 108 -8.49 8.95 6.74
CA SER A 108 -9.58 9.93 6.64
C SER A 108 -10.82 9.34 5.96
N ASP A 109 -10.67 8.28 5.18
CA ASP A 109 -11.77 7.60 4.47
C ASP A 109 -12.23 6.36 5.25
N GLU A 110 -13.49 6.36 5.70
CA GLU A 110 -14.07 5.25 6.46
C GLU A 110 -14.17 3.94 5.65
N GLY A 111 -14.43 4.02 4.34
CA GLY A 111 -14.45 2.86 3.47
C GLY A 111 -13.08 2.22 3.32
N GLN A 112 -12.03 3.03 3.22
CA GLN A 112 -10.64 2.57 3.12
C GLN A 112 -10.13 2.00 4.45
N ARG A 113 -10.51 2.61 5.59
CA ARG A 113 -10.23 2.03 6.92
C ARG A 113 -10.87 0.66 7.10
N ARG A 114 -12.14 0.50 6.71
CA ARG A 114 -12.84 -0.79 6.77
C ARG A 114 -12.19 -1.82 5.85
N ALA A 115 -11.87 -1.47 4.61
CA ALA A 115 -11.20 -2.38 3.67
C ALA A 115 -9.82 -2.84 4.18
N LEU A 116 -9.08 -1.96 4.86
CA LEU A 116 -7.80 -2.31 5.48
C LEU A 116 -7.97 -3.26 6.67
N ALA A 117 -8.97 -3.02 7.53
CA ALA A 117 -9.29 -3.91 8.63
C ALA A 117 -9.75 -5.30 8.14
N GLU A 118 -10.59 -5.35 7.11
CA GLU A 118 -11.01 -6.59 6.47
C GLU A 118 -9.84 -7.36 5.87
N LEU A 119 -8.91 -6.67 5.21
CA LEU A 119 -7.70 -7.30 4.68
C LEU A 119 -6.85 -7.92 5.80
N ILE A 120 -6.63 -7.20 6.90
CA ILE A 120 -5.86 -7.71 8.04
C ILE A 120 -6.55 -8.95 8.63
N LEU A 121 -7.87 -8.91 8.78
CA LEU A 121 -8.66 -10.07 9.23
C LEU A 121 -8.57 -11.26 8.27
N GLU A 122 -8.61 -11.02 6.96
CA GLU A 122 -8.48 -12.06 5.93
C GLU A 122 -7.10 -12.71 5.99
N LEU A 123 -6.04 -11.91 6.12
CA LEU A 123 -4.65 -12.38 6.22
C LEU A 123 -4.36 -13.18 7.49
N ARG A 124 -5.08 -12.90 8.60
CA ARG A 124 -4.99 -13.70 9.84
C ARG A 124 -5.73 -15.03 9.75
N ARG A 125 -6.71 -15.16 8.84
CA ARG A 125 -7.53 -16.37 8.65
C ARG A 125 -6.98 -17.32 7.58
N GLY A 126 -6.10 -16.84 6.71
CA GLY A 126 -5.44 -17.62 5.65
C GLY A 126 -4.16 -18.28 6.14
#